data_AF-A0AAW6HY80-F1
#
_entry.id   AF-A0AAW6HY80-F1
#
_cell.length_a   1.000
_cell.length_b   1.000
_cell.length_c   1.000
_cell.angle_alpha   90.00
_cell.angle_beta   90.00
_cell.angle_gamma   90.00
#
_symmetry.space_group_name_H-M   'P 1'
#
loop_
_entity.id
_entity.type
_entity.pdbx_description
1 polymer ?
#
loop_
_entity_poly.entity_id
_entity_poly.type
_entity_poly.pdbx_seq_one_letter_code
_entity_poly.pdbx_strand_id
1 'polypeptide(L)'
;MNQEIKERIFAAADELHAANPNGEFPNVEAVRQLSRAGMNNVVEAMKEWRAKQRKQVQAVREPLPTKLHGILQATGQSLWETAQQLANESLEAARAAFEAEKTDLTELSVQQSAAFEAQTGELEVAQDRIVKLEAQATATIEQQQKQANELAELRTQYEESQRRATLAEQKAQETEHRATELRAELDRAHQDADRLRQERDKARDAAATAREEAAKLRGELEAIKTQNAVLLAALKPAGHLKRTQKA
;
A
#
# COMPACT_ATOMS: atom_id res chain seq x y z
N MET A 1 64.62 -101.96 -12.30
CA MET A 1 65.78 -102.42 -11.50
C MET A 1 65.40 -103.73 -10.82
N ASN A 2 66.28 -104.74 -10.79
CA ASN A 2 65.99 -106.00 -10.09
C ASN A 2 65.94 -105.75 -8.57
N GLN A 3 64.90 -106.24 -7.89
CA GLN A 3 64.58 -105.88 -6.50
C GLN A 3 65.70 -106.29 -5.53
N GLU A 4 66.28 -107.47 -5.73
CA GLU A 4 67.42 -107.97 -4.93
C GLU A 4 68.68 -107.09 -5.06
N ILE A 5 68.91 -106.49 -6.23
CA ILE A 5 70.04 -105.57 -6.46
C ILE A 5 69.82 -104.27 -5.69
N LYS A 6 68.57 -103.82 -5.56
CA LYS A 6 68.21 -102.61 -4.82
C LYS A 6 68.33 -102.78 -3.33
N GLU A 7 67.90 -103.92 -2.81
CA GLU A 7 68.03 -104.27 -1.40
C GLU A 7 69.50 -104.39 -0.99
N ARG A 8 70.35 -104.99 -1.84
CA ARG A 8 71.81 -105.00 -1.62
C ARG A 8 72.44 -103.61 -1.62
N ILE A 9 71.99 -102.71 -2.49
CA ILE A 9 72.48 -101.34 -2.52
C ILE A 9 72.03 -100.56 -1.27
N PHE A 10 70.79 -100.77 -0.82
CA PHE A 10 70.28 -100.10 0.37
C PHE A 10 70.97 -100.61 1.63
N ALA A 11 71.15 -101.94 1.77
CA ALA A 11 71.90 -102.53 2.87
C ALA A 11 73.35 -102.04 2.91
N ALA A 12 74.03 -101.98 1.75
CA ALA A 12 75.37 -101.43 1.65
C ALA A 12 75.42 -99.92 1.99
N ALA A 13 74.39 -99.16 1.60
CA ALA A 13 74.28 -97.75 1.95
C ALA A 13 74.03 -97.55 3.45
N ASP A 14 73.17 -98.35 4.06
CA ASP A 14 72.90 -98.32 5.51
C ASP A 14 74.15 -98.70 6.31
N GLU A 15 74.89 -99.73 5.88
CA GLU A 15 76.14 -100.16 6.51
C GLU A 15 77.21 -99.06 6.42
N LEU A 16 77.40 -98.45 5.24
CA LEU A 16 78.34 -97.36 5.06
C LEU A 16 77.92 -96.07 5.76
N HIS A 17 76.61 -95.82 5.92
CA HIS A 17 76.10 -94.67 6.66
C HIS A 17 76.25 -94.86 8.17
N ALA A 18 75.98 -96.07 8.68
CA ALA A 18 76.14 -96.41 10.09
C ALA A 18 77.63 -96.43 10.52
N ALA A 19 78.51 -96.84 9.61
CA ALA A 19 79.96 -96.84 9.85
C ALA A 19 80.58 -95.43 9.79
N ASN A 20 79.86 -94.41 9.30
CA ASN A 20 80.39 -93.07 9.14
C ASN A 20 80.01 -92.18 10.34
N PRO A 21 80.94 -91.78 11.21
CA PRO A 21 80.64 -91.08 12.48
C PRO A 21 79.99 -89.70 12.29
N ASN A 22 80.19 -89.07 11.12
CA ASN A 22 79.71 -87.72 10.82
C ASN A 22 78.26 -87.70 10.29
N GLY A 23 77.63 -88.86 10.11
CA GLY A 23 76.26 -88.94 9.57
C GLY A 23 76.10 -88.42 8.14
N GLU A 24 77.22 -88.30 7.41
CA GLU A 24 77.21 -87.88 6.01
C GLU A 24 76.76 -89.02 5.10
N PHE A 25 76.03 -88.68 4.05
CA PHE A 25 75.54 -89.67 3.10
C PHE A 25 76.70 -90.40 2.41
N PRO A 26 76.66 -91.75 2.35
CA PRO A 26 77.76 -92.52 1.80
C PRO A 26 77.98 -92.20 0.32
N ASN A 27 79.24 -92.25 -0.09
CA ASN A 27 79.66 -91.99 -1.48
C ASN A 27 79.13 -93.10 -2.40
N VAL A 28 78.58 -92.73 -3.55
CA VAL A 28 77.98 -93.65 -4.54
C VAL A 28 78.99 -94.70 -5.00
N GLU A 29 80.27 -94.36 -5.18
CA GLU A 29 81.30 -95.33 -5.58
C GLU A 29 81.61 -96.34 -4.47
N ALA A 30 81.59 -95.93 -3.20
CA ALA A 30 81.78 -96.84 -2.07
C ALA A 30 80.60 -97.83 -1.96
N VAL A 31 79.37 -97.33 -2.12
CA VAL A 31 78.17 -98.16 -2.14
C VAL A 31 78.20 -99.13 -3.33
N ARG A 32 78.71 -98.71 -4.49
CA ARG A 32 78.88 -99.57 -5.68
C ARG A 32 79.87 -100.72 -5.44
N GLN A 33 81.02 -100.44 -4.84
CA GLN A 33 82.01 -101.47 -4.54
C GLN A 33 81.48 -102.50 -3.55
N LEU A 34 80.83 -102.04 -2.47
CA LEU A 34 80.30 -102.92 -1.43
C LEU A 34 79.10 -103.75 -1.93
N SER A 35 78.18 -103.11 -2.66
CA SER A 35 77.01 -103.79 -3.21
C SER A 35 77.31 -104.62 -4.47
N ARG A 36 78.49 -104.47 -5.10
CA ARG A 36 78.88 -105.06 -6.41
C ARG A 36 77.81 -104.89 -7.50
N ALA A 37 77.12 -103.75 -7.50
CA ALA A 37 76.06 -103.44 -8.46
C ALA A 37 76.57 -102.53 -9.60
N GLY A 38 75.82 -102.48 -10.71
CA GLY A 38 76.11 -101.55 -11.81
C GLY A 38 75.87 -100.08 -11.42
N MET A 39 76.70 -99.15 -11.92
CA MET A 39 76.70 -97.73 -11.53
C MET A 39 75.31 -97.06 -11.64
N ASN A 40 74.59 -97.27 -12.74
CA ASN A 40 73.26 -96.65 -12.95
C ASN A 40 72.25 -97.09 -11.88
N ASN A 41 72.29 -98.36 -11.49
CA ASN A 41 71.41 -98.93 -10.47
C ASN A 41 71.70 -98.35 -9.07
N VAL A 42 72.98 -98.11 -8.76
CA VAL A 42 73.39 -97.53 -7.46
C VAL A 42 72.96 -96.06 -7.37
N VAL A 43 73.11 -95.28 -8.44
CA VAL A 43 72.72 -93.86 -8.46
C VAL A 43 71.21 -93.68 -8.26
N GLU A 44 70.38 -94.47 -8.95
CA GLU A 44 68.92 -94.41 -8.78
C GLU A 44 68.50 -94.85 -7.37
N ALA A 45 69.06 -95.96 -6.89
CA ALA A 45 68.80 -96.47 -5.55
C ALA A 45 69.25 -95.48 -4.46
N MET A 46 70.42 -94.87 -4.58
CA MET A 46 70.92 -93.88 -3.62
C MET A 46 70.12 -92.59 -3.64
N LYS A 47 69.59 -92.17 -4.80
CA LYS A 47 68.65 -91.03 -4.87
C LYS A 47 67.38 -91.34 -4.07
N GLU A 48 66.81 -92.53 -4.23
CA GLU A 48 65.63 -92.94 -3.48
C GLU A 48 65.92 -93.11 -1.98
N TRP A 49 67.03 -93.73 -1.62
CA TRP A 49 67.42 -93.95 -0.23
C TRP A 49 67.67 -92.62 0.51
N ARG A 50 68.39 -91.66 -0.12
CA ARG A 50 68.56 -90.30 0.43
C ARG A 50 67.24 -89.54 0.53
N ALA A 51 66.32 -89.72 -0.42
CA ALA A 51 64.99 -89.12 -0.36
C ALA A 51 64.15 -89.69 0.79
N LYS A 52 64.28 -90.99 1.09
CA LYS A 52 63.64 -91.62 2.25
C LYS A 52 64.18 -91.07 3.57
N GLN A 53 65.50 -90.86 3.68
CA GLN A 53 66.09 -90.29 4.90
C GLN A 53 65.69 -88.83 5.15
N ARG A 54 65.52 -88.02 4.09
CA ARG A 54 65.10 -86.62 4.23
C ARG A 54 63.63 -86.42 4.62
N LYS A 55 62.76 -87.41 4.40
CA LYS A 55 61.30 -87.30 4.65
C LYS A 55 60.91 -87.40 6.14
N GLN A 56 61.86 -87.66 7.05
CA GLN A 56 61.58 -87.88 8.47
C GLN A 56 61.54 -86.62 9.36
N VAL A 57 61.60 -85.40 8.84
CA VAL A 57 61.44 -84.19 9.67
C VAL A 57 60.03 -83.61 9.49
N GLN A 58 59.10 -84.03 10.35
CA GLN A 58 57.74 -83.49 10.42
C GLN A 58 57.65 -82.53 11.62
N ALA A 59 57.33 -81.25 11.37
CA ALA A 59 57.15 -80.27 12.43
C ALA A 59 55.90 -80.60 13.26
N VAL A 60 56.11 -81.05 14.50
CA VAL A 60 55.04 -81.35 15.46
C VAL A 60 54.44 -80.03 15.95
N ARG A 61 53.23 -79.70 15.50
CA ARG A 61 52.41 -78.70 16.20
C ARG A 61 51.69 -79.40 17.35
N GLU A 62 52.26 -79.33 18.54
CA GLU A 62 51.59 -79.82 19.74
C GLU A 62 50.32 -78.98 20.00
N PRO A 63 49.18 -79.61 20.31
CA PRO A 63 47.97 -78.89 20.65
C PRO A 63 48.20 -78.06 21.92
N LEU A 64 47.63 -76.85 21.96
CA LEU A 64 47.73 -75.98 23.14
C LEU A 64 47.29 -76.73 24.41
N PRO A 65 48.02 -76.56 25.53
CA PRO A 65 47.62 -77.11 26.83
C PRO A 65 46.17 -76.72 27.19
N THR A 66 45.40 -77.69 27.68
CA THR A 66 43.96 -77.53 28.02
C THR A 66 43.68 -76.38 28.99
N LYS A 67 44.61 -76.09 29.91
CA LYS A 67 44.50 -74.93 30.82
C LYS A 67 44.47 -73.58 30.06
N LEU A 68 45.30 -73.43 29.02
CA LEU A 68 45.32 -72.20 28.21
C LEU A 68 44.08 -72.09 27.32
N HIS A 69 43.53 -73.22 26.87
CA HIS A 69 42.27 -73.25 26.11
C HIS A 69 41.10 -72.70 26.95
N GLY A 70 40.96 -73.15 28.20
CA GLY A 70 39.92 -72.67 29.11
C GLY A 70 40.05 -71.17 29.42
N ILE A 71 41.28 -70.67 29.61
CA ILE A 71 41.53 -69.24 29.84
C ILE A 71 41.16 -68.42 28.61
N LEU A 72 41.61 -68.80 27.41
CA LEU A 72 41.30 -68.10 26.15
C LEU A 72 39.81 -68.13 25.82
N GLN A 73 39.13 -69.24 26.11
CA GLN A 73 37.69 -69.37 25.88
C GLN A 73 36.90 -68.45 26.82
N ALA A 74 37.26 -68.41 28.11
CA ALA A 74 36.59 -67.56 29.09
C ALA A 74 36.81 -66.07 28.81
N THR A 75 38.04 -65.66 28.49
CA THR A 75 38.33 -64.25 28.14
C THR A 75 37.70 -63.86 26.80
N GLY A 76 37.64 -64.77 25.83
CA GLY A 76 36.93 -64.57 24.57
C GLY A 76 35.43 -64.36 24.77
N GLN A 77 34.80 -65.15 25.66
CA GLN A 77 33.39 -64.97 26.01
C GLN A 77 33.14 -63.64 26.73
N SER A 78 33.96 -63.27 27.73
CA SER A 78 33.76 -62.00 28.44
C SER A 78 33.96 -60.79 27.52
N LEU A 79 34.95 -60.86 26.61
CA LEU A 79 35.17 -59.80 25.62
C LEU A 79 34.00 -59.69 24.65
N TRP A 80 33.48 -60.82 24.17
CA TRP A 80 32.32 -60.85 23.28
C TRP A 80 31.05 -60.32 23.96
N GLU A 81 30.78 -60.71 25.21
CA GLU A 81 29.66 -60.19 25.99
C GLU A 81 29.76 -58.68 26.17
N THR A 82 30.94 -58.16 26.51
CA THR A 82 31.19 -56.71 26.66
C THR A 82 30.99 -55.98 25.32
N ALA A 83 31.51 -56.54 24.23
CA ALA A 83 31.33 -55.97 22.90
C ALA A 83 29.85 -55.95 22.47
N GLN A 84 29.11 -57.02 22.76
CA GLN A 84 27.67 -57.10 22.48
C GLN A 84 26.87 -56.10 23.32
N GLN A 85 27.22 -55.93 24.60
CA GLN A 85 26.61 -54.92 25.47
C GLN A 85 26.84 -53.51 24.91
N LEU A 86 28.09 -53.15 24.59
CA LEU A 86 28.41 -51.84 24.01
C LEU A 86 27.71 -51.61 22.65
N ALA A 87 27.60 -52.65 21.82
CA ALA A 87 26.89 -52.56 20.55
C ALA A 87 25.39 -52.32 20.77
N ASN A 88 24.77 -53.02 21.73
CA ASN A 88 23.36 -52.84 22.07
C ASN A 88 23.11 -51.44 22.65
N GLU A 89 23.96 -50.96 23.56
CA GLU A 89 23.89 -49.60 24.11
C GLU A 89 24.02 -48.54 23.01
N SER A 90 24.96 -48.72 22.08
CA SER A 90 25.13 -47.77 20.96
C SER A 90 23.91 -47.76 20.03
N LEU A 91 23.26 -48.91 19.83
CA LEU A 91 22.05 -49.05 19.02
C LEU A 91 20.84 -48.40 19.71
N GLU A 92 20.68 -48.60 21.03
CA GLU A 92 19.63 -47.95 21.81
C GLU A 92 19.83 -46.43 21.85
N ALA A 93 21.06 -45.96 22.03
CA ALA A 93 21.38 -44.53 21.97
C ALA A 93 21.08 -43.93 20.59
N ALA A 94 21.45 -44.62 19.50
CA ALA A 94 21.15 -44.17 18.14
C ALA A 94 19.65 -44.14 17.85
N ARG A 95 18.89 -45.14 18.32
CA ARG A 95 17.42 -45.17 18.20
C ARG A 95 16.77 -44.04 18.99
N ALA A 96 17.24 -43.79 20.22
CA ALA A 96 16.73 -42.70 21.04
C ALA A 96 17.00 -41.33 20.39
N ALA A 97 18.22 -41.11 19.88
CA ALA A 97 18.57 -39.88 19.17
C ALA A 97 17.74 -39.67 17.90
N PHE A 98 17.53 -40.73 17.12
CA PHE A 98 16.70 -40.68 15.91
C PHE A 98 15.23 -40.38 16.22
N GLU A 99 14.64 -41.04 17.21
CA GLU A 99 13.26 -40.75 17.60
C GLU A 99 13.14 -39.33 18.18
N ALA A 100 14.14 -38.83 18.91
CA ALA A 100 14.18 -37.44 19.39
C ALA A 100 14.22 -36.43 18.21
N GLU A 101 15.11 -36.63 17.24
CA GLU A 101 15.17 -35.76 16.06
C GLU A 101 13.86 -35.80 15.27
N LYS A 102 13.25 -36.99 15.15
CA LYS A 102 11.97 -37.14 14.48
C LYS A 102 10.86 -36.40 15.23
N THR A 103 10.80 -36.49 16.57
CA THR A 103 9.83 -35.72 17.35
C THR A 103 10.04 -34.21 17.17
N ASP A 104 11.29 -33.75 17.22
CA ASP A 104 11.63 -32.33 17.06
C ASP A 104 11.23 -31.82 15.66
N LEU A 105 11.50 -32.59 14.61
CA LEU A 105 11.09 -32.26 13.24
C LEU A 105 9.56 -32.24 13.08
N THR A 106 8.85 -33.18 13.70
CA THR A 106 7.39 -33.16 13.68
C THR A 106 6.83 -31.95 14.42
N GLU A 107 7.40 -31.59 15.57
CA GLU A 107 6.99 -30.43 16.34
C GLU A 107 7.25 -29.13 15.55
N LEU A 108 8.44 -28.98 14.98
CA LEU A 108 8.79 -27.83 14.14
C LEU A 108 7.85 -27.71 12.94
N SER A 109 7.51 -28.83 12.28
CA SER A 109 6.56 -28.83 11.17
C SER A 109 5.18 -28.35 11.61
N VAL A 110 4.70 -28.78 12.77
CA VAL A 110 3.41 -28.35 13.32
C VAL A 110 3.44 -26.87 13.67
N GLN A 111 4.50 -26.40 14.35
CA GLN A 111 4.68 -24.99 14.70
C GLN A 111 4.74 -24.10 13.44
N GLN A 112 5.44 -24.55 12.40
CA GLN A 112 5.54 -23.83 11.13
C GLN A 112 4.19 -23.74 10.42
N SER A 113 3.44 -24.86 10.34
CA SER A 113 2.09 -24.85 9.78
C SER A 113 1.16 -23.90 10.55
N ALA A 114 1.17 -23.97 11.88
CA ALA A 114 0.36 -23.08 12.72
C ALA A 114 0.73 -21.60 12.53
N ALA A 115 2.03 -21.28 12.39
CA ALA A 115 2.49 -19.91 12.12
C ALA A 115 2.02 -19.40 10.75
N PHE A 116 2.04 -20.25 9.70
CA PHE A 116 1.52 -19.87 8.38
C PHE A 116 0.00 -19.70 8.36
N GLU A 117 -0.74 -20.53 9.09
CA GLU A 117 -2.19 -20.36 9.26
C GLU A 117 -2.50 -19.05 9.99
N ALA A 118 -1.79 -18.74 11.06
CA ALA A 118 -1.93 -17.48 11.78
C ALA A 118 -1.61 -16.26 10.89
N GLN A 119 -0.51 -16.31 10.13
CA GLN A 119 -0.13 -15.26 9.20
C GLN A 119 -1.17 -15.06 8.09
N THR A 120 -1.76 -16.15 7.58
CA THR A 120 -2.82 -16.09 6.58
C THR A 120 -4.05 -15.39 7.16
N GLY A 121 -4.46 -15.74 8.38
CA GLY A 121 -5.57 -15.08 9.07
C GLY A 121 -5.30 -13.60 9.35
N GLU A 122 -4.10 -13.23 9.77
CA GLU A 122 -3.71 -11.82 9.96
C GLU A 122 -3.76 -11.03 8.64
N LEU A 123 -3.32 -11.65 7.53
CA LEU A 123 -3.34 -11.04 6.20
C LEU A 123 -4.77 -10.85 5.69
N GLU A 124 -5.66 -11.81 5.89
CA GLU A 124 -7.10 -11.67 5.58
C GLU A 124 -7.74 -10.54 6.37
N VAL A 125 -7.47 -10.46 7.69
CA VAL A 125 -7.97 -9.37 8.54
C VAL A 125 -7.43 -8.01 8.10
N ALA A 126 -6.15 -7.94 7.73
CA ALA A 126 -5.54 -6.72 7.23
C ALA A 126 -6.14 -6.29 5.89
N GLN A 127 -6.37 -7.23 4.96
CA GLN A 127 -7.03 -6.97 3.68
C GLN A 127 -8.46 -6.46 3.87
N ASP A 128 -9.24 -7.11 4.72
CA ASP A 128 -10.59 -6.66 5.10
C ASP A 128 -10.58 -5.25 5.68
N ARG A 129 -9.56 -4.92 6.48
CA ARG A 129 -9.39 -3.58 7.05
C ARG A 129 -9.07 -2.55 5.98
N ILE A 130 -8.22 -2.89 5.00
CA ILE A 130 -7.89 -2.02 3.86
C ILE A 130 -9.17 -1.74 3.05
N VAL A 131 -9.93 -2.76 2.67
CA VAL A 131 -11.19 -2.60 1.92
C VAL A 131 -12.17 -1.69 2.67
N LYS A 132 -12.31 -1.88 3.99
CA LYS A 132 -13.16 -1.01 4.82
C LYS A 132 -12.67 0.44 4.84
N LEU A 133 -11.36 0.67 4.96
CA LEU A 133 -10.78 2.01 4.96
C LEU A 133 -10.91 2.69 3.60
N GLU A 134 -10.74 1.96 2.49
CA GLU A 134 -10.95 2.47 1.13
C GLU A 134 -12.43 2.86 0.89
N ALA A 135 -13.37 2.03 1.36
CA ALA A 135 -14.80 2.36 1.31
C ALA A 135 -15.15 3.60 2.16
N GLN A 136 -14.51 3.76 3.33
CA GLN A 136 -14.70 4.95 4.16
C GLN A 136 -14.09 6.21 3.52
N ALA A 137 -12.91 6.09 2.91
CA ALA A 137 -12.23 7.19 2.23
C ALA A 137 -13.06 7.69 1.03
N THR A 138 -13.55 6.76 0.19
CA THR A 138 -14.41 7.10 -0.95
C THR A 138 -15.71 7.77 -0.50
N ALA A 139 -16.39 7.23 0.51
CA ALA A 139 -17.59 7.85 1.08
C ALA A 139 -17.33 9.25 1.64
N THR A 140 -16.17 9.46 2.29
CA THR A 140 -15.78 10.78 2.83
C THR A 140 -15.52 11.78 1.70
N ILE A 141 -14.84 11.37 0.63
CA ILE A 141 -14.58 12.23 -0.54
C ILE A 141 -15.91 12.63 -1.21
N GLU A 142 -16.83 11.68 -1.40
CA GLU A 142 -18.16 11.98 -1.96
C GLU A 142 -18.95 12.95 -1.08
N GLN A 143 -18.90 12.77 0.25
CA GLN A 143 -19.54 13.69 1.19
C GLN A 143 -18.92 15.09 1.12
N GLN A 144 -17.60 15.20 1.07
CA GLN A 144 -16.90 16.48 0.93
C GLN A 144 -17.25 17.18 -0.39
N GLN A 145 -17.36 16.45 -1.49
CA GLN A 145 -17.77 17.00 -2.78
C GLN A 145 -19.21 17.53 -2.73
N LYS A 146 -20.14 16.79 -2.11
CA LYS A 146 -21.52 17.25 -1.90
C LYS A 146 -21.55 18.55 -1.09
N GLN A 147 -20.84 18.59 0.04
CA GLN A 147 -20.73 19.79 0.88
C GLN A 147 -20.09 20.97 0.12
N ALA A 148 -19.06 20.73 -0.69
CA ALA A 148 -18.43 21.76 -1.50
C ALA A 148 -19.40 22.34 -2.54
N ASN A 149 -20.20 21.49 -3.17
CA ASN A 149 -21.23 21.92 -4.13
C ASN A 149 -22.34 22.73 -3.45
N GLU A 150 -22.83 22.27 -2.29
CA GLU A 150 -23.82 23.00 -1.48
C GLU A 150 -23.30 24.38 -1.04
N LEU A 151 -22.05 24.47 -0.62
CA LEU A 151 -21.41 25.74 -0.27
C LEU A 151 -21.24 26.67 -1.48
N ALA A 152 -20.92 26.12 -2.65
CA ALA A 152 -20.82 26.90 -3.87
C ALA A 152 -22.20 27.47 -4.28
N GLU A 153 -23.25 26.66 -4.22
CA GLU A 153 -24.61 27.09 -4.51
C GLU A 153 -25.08 28.16 -3.53
N LEU A 154 -24.84 27.98 -2.23
CA LEU A 154 -25.20 28.95 -1.21
C LEU A 154 -24.46 30.28 -1.40
N ARG A 155 -23.18 30.25 -1.83
CA ARG A 155 -22.42 31.46 -2.17
C ARG A 155 -23.05 32.20 -3.36
N THR A 156 -23.45 31.49 -4.41
CA THR A 156 -24.14 32.09 -5.55
C THR A 156 -25.46 32.73 -5.14
N GLN A 157 -26.28 32.02 -4.35
CA GLN A 157 -27.54 32.55 -3.84
C GLN A 157 -27.33 33.79 -2.95
N TYR A 158 -26.29 33.77 -2.11
CA TYR A 158 -25.92 34.92 -1.29
C TYR A 158 -25.52 36.12 -2.14
N GLU A 159 -24.65 35.95 -3.14
CA GLU A 159 -24.26 37.02 -4.06
C GLU A 159 -25.46 37.59 -4.83
N GLU A 160 -26.37 36.74 -5.30
CA GLU A 160 -27.59 37.17 -5.97
C GLU A 160 -28.53 37.95 -5.03
N SER A 161 -28.64 37.51 -3.77
CA SER A 161 -29.41 38.24 -2.76
C SER A 161 -28.79 39.61 -2.47
N GLN A 162 -27.46 39.68 -2.40
CA GLN A 162 -26.72 40.91 -2.17
C GLN A 162 -26.87 41.88 -3.34
N ARG A 163 -26.76 41.40 -4.59
CA ARG A 163 -27.00 42.21 -5.80
C ARG A 163 -28.43 42.73 -5.87
N ARG A 164 -29.42 41.94 -5.46
CA ARG A 164 -30.82 42.38 -5.38
C ARG A 164 -31.01 43.46 -4.33
N ALA A 165 -30.38 43.32 -3.17
CA ALA A 165 -30.43 44.31 -2.10
C ALA A 165 -29.80 45.64 -2.52
N THR A 166 -28.61 45.62 -3.14
CA THR A 166 -27.96 46.86 -3.60
C THR A 166 -28.76 47.56 -4.70
N LEU A 167 -29.35 46.83 -5.63
CA LEU A 167 -30.24 47.41 -6.65
C LEU A 167 -31.51 48.01 -6.03
N ALA A 168 -32.10 47.34 -5.04
CA ALA A 168 -33.26 47.86 -4.33
C ALA A 168 -32.93 49.14 -3.57
N GLU A 169 -31.76 49.20 -2.93
CA GLU A 169 -31.27 50.39 -2.24
C GLU A 169 -31.04 51.57 -3.19
N GLN A 170 -30.40 51.34 -4.34
CA GLN A 170 -30.23 52.36 -5.39
C GLN A 170 -31.56 52.91 -5.90
N LYS A 171 -32.54 52.03 -6.17
CA LYS A 171 -33.88 52.44 -6.59
C LYS A 171 -34.61 53.24 -5.51
N ALA A 172 -34.44 52.87 -4.24
CA ALA A 172 -35.01 53.61 -3.13
C ALA A 172 -34.43 55.03 -3.05
N GLN A 173 -33.11 55.18 -3.17
CA GLN A 173 -32.43 56.47 -3.20
C GLN A 173 -32.88 57.34 -4.39
N GLU A 174 -32.98 56.77 -5.60
CA GLU A 174 -33.48 57.49 -6.78
C GLU A 174 -34.94 57.96 -6.61
N THR A 175 -35.78 57.08 -6.04
CA THR A 175 -37.19 57.41 -5.76
C THR A 175 -37.30 58.53 -4.73
N GLU A 176 -36.47 58.49 -3.69
CA GLU A 176 -36.40 59.54 -2.67
C GLU A 176 -35.96 60.88 -3.28
N HIS A 177 -34.90 60.89 -4.09
CA HIS A 177 -34.45 62.09 -4.80
C HIS A 177 -35.55 62.67 -5.69
N ARG A 178 -36.18 61.84 -6.52
CA ARG A 178 -37.30 62.28 -7.37
C ARG A 178 -38.48 62.81 -6.57
N ALA A 179 -38.78 62.21 -5.42
CA ALA A 179 -39.81 62.72 -4.52
C ALA A 179 -39.44 64.10 -3.94
N THR A 180 -38.17 64.34 -3.61
CA THR A 180 -37.70 65.66 -3.16
C THR A 180 -37.75 66.72 -4.27
N GLU A 181 -37.37 66.37 -5.50
CA GLU A 181 -37.44 67.27 -6.65
C GLU A 181 -38.88 67.66 -6.99
N LEU A 182 -39.79 66.68 -7.05
CA LEU A 182 -41.22 66.91 -7.30
C LEU A 182 -41.86 67.77 -6.22
N ARG A 183 -41.47 67.60 -4.94
CA ARG A 183 -41.93 68.50 -3.85
C ARG A 183 -41.45 69.93 -4.08
N ALA A 184 -40.18 70.12 -4.43
CA ALA A 184 -39.62 71.45 -4.68
C ALA A 184 -40.25 72.13 -5.93
N GLU A 185 -40.60 71.35 -6.97
CA GLU A 185 -41.33 71.85 -8.14
C GLU A 185 -42.77 72.22 -7.79
N LEU A 186 -43.45 71.40 -6.98
CA LEU A 186 -44.80 71.69 -6.50
C LEU A 186 -44.84 72.97 -5.67
N ASP A 187 -43.87 73.15 -4.76
CA ASP A 187 -43.74 74.38 -3.95
C ASP A 187 -43.52 75.61 -4.83
N ARG A 188 -42.69 75.52 -5.87
CA ARG A 188 -42.49 76.60 -6.85
C ARG A 188 -43.77 76.91 -7.63
N ALA A 189 -44.47 75.89 -8.12
CA ALA A 189 -45.74 76.07 -8.82
C ALA A 189 -46.80 76.73 -7.92
N HIS A 190 -46.84 76.40 -6.63
CA HIS A 190 -47.70 77.08 -5.66
C HIS A 190 -47.33 78.55 -5.48
N GLN A 191 -46.04 78.87 -5.32
CA GLN A 191 -45.56 80.25 -5.21
C GLN A 191 -45.90 81.08 -6.46
N ASP A 192 -45.71 80.51 -7.65
CA ASP A 192 -46.05 81.17 -8.92
C ASP A 192 -47.56 81.38 -9.06
N ALA A 193 -48.38 80.39 -8.68
CA ALA A 193 -49.83 80.51 -8.70
C ALA A 193 -50.32 81.61 -7.74
N ASP A 194 -49.75 81.71 -6.54
CA ASP A 194 -50.09 82.76 -5.58
C ASP A 194 -49.63 84.14 -6.05
N ARG A 195 -48.46 84.24 -6.69
CA ARG A 195 -48.00 85.47 -7.32
C ARG A 195 -48.94 85.93 -8.43
N LEU A 196 -49.30 85.04 -9.37
CA LEU A 196 -50.23 85.36 -10.45
C LEU A 196 -51.61 85.76 -9.93
N ARG A 197 -52.08 85.14 -8.84
CA ARG A 197 -53.32 85.55 -8.16
C ARG A 197 -53.22 86.98 -7.64
N GLN A 198 -52.13 87.33 -6.95
CA GLN A 198 -51.88 88.69 -6.45
C GLN A 198 -51.77 89.71 -7.59
N GLU A 199 -51.04 89.41 -8.65
CA GLU A 199 -50.94 90.28 -9.83
C GLU A 199 -52.31 90.49 -10.49
N ARG A 200 -53.12 89.43 -10.59
CA ARG A 200 -54.49 89.49 -11.11
C ARG A 200 -55.41 90.30 -10.21
N ASP A 201 -55.31 90.17 -8.88
CA ASP A 201 -56.07 91.01 -7.93
C ASP A 201 -55.71 92.50 -8.11
N LYS A 202 -54.42 92.83 -8.13
CA LYS A 202 -53.94 94.20 -8.39
C LYS A 202 -54.44 94.76 -9.73
N ALA A 203 -54.40 93.96 -10.79
CA ALA A 203 -54.90 94.37 -12.10
C ALA A 203 -56.42 94.60 -12.11
N ARG A 204 -57.18 93.80 -11.36
CA ARG A 204 -58.63 93.99 -11.17
C ARG A 204 -58.92 95.28 -10.42
N ASP A 205 -58.19 95.56 -9.34
CA ASP A 205 -58.34 96.78 -8.55
C ASP A 205 -58.03 98.02 -9.39
N ALA A 206 -56.89 98.02 -10.11
CA ALA A 206 -56.54 99.11 -11.02
C ALA A 206 -57.58 99.30 -12.13
N ALA A 207 -58.13 98.21 -12.69
CA ALA A 207 -59.20 98.28 -13.67
C ALA A 207 -60.52 98.78 -13.07
N ALA A 208 -60.79 98.54 -11.78
CA ALA A 208 -61.94 99.11 -11.09
C ALA A 208 -61.77 100.62 -10.91
N THR A 209 -60.63 101.08 -10.39
CA THR A 209 -60.31 102.51 -10.27
C THR A 209 -60.40 103.24 -11.61
N ALA A 210 -59.81 102.69 -12.68
CA ALA A 210 -59.88 103.30 -14.01
C ALA A 210 -61.32 103.39 -14.55
N ARG A 211 -62.18 102.40 -14.26
CA ARG A 211 -63.61 102.46 -14.63
C ARG A 211 -64.35 103.53 -13.84
N GLU A 212 -64.07 103.68 -12.55
CA GLU A 212 -64.65 104.74 -11.71
C GLU A 212 -64.24 106.13 -12.20
N GLU A 213 -62.94 106.34 -12.48
CA GLU A 213 -62.43 107.59 -13.06
C GLU A 213 -63.04 107.88 -14.43
N ALA A 214 -63.13 106.88 -15.32
CA ALA A 214 -63.76 107.02 -16.63
C ALA A 214 -65.27 107.35 -16.52
N ALA A 215 -65.98 106.74 -15.55
CA ALA A 215 -67.37 107.06 -15.28
C ALA A 215 -67.54 108.50 -14.77
N LYS A 216 -66.64 108.95 -13.88
CA LYS A 216 -66.60 110.33 -13.39
C LYS A 216 -66.36 111.33 -14.52
N LEU A 217 -65.31 111.12 -15.32
CA LEU A 217 -64.99 111.98 -16.47
C LEU A 217 -66.12 112.01 -17.51
N ARG A 218 -66.79 110.87 -17.75
CA ARG A 218 -67.97 110.81 -18.61
C ARG A 218 -69.12 111.64 -18.04
N GLY A 219 -69.36 111.56 -16.73
CA GLY A 219 -70.34 112.40 -16.03
C GLY A 219 -70.03 113.89 -16.17
N GLU A 220 -68.77 114.28 -15.98
CA GLU A 220 -68.29 115.65 -16.17
C GLU A 220 -68.47 116.12 -17.63
N LEU A 221 -68.13 115.28 -18.62
CA LEU A 221 -68.32 115.58 -20.04
C LEU A 221 -69.79 115.77 -20.41
N GLU A 222 -70.69 114.93 -19.92
CA GLU A 222 -72.13 115.08 -20.16
C GLU A 222 -72.70 116.34 -19.47
N ALA A 223 -72.21 116.69 -18.27
CA ALA A 223 -72.53 117.95 -17.62
C ALA A 223 -72.04 119.17 -18.43
N ILE A 224 -70.83 119.13 -19.00
CA ILE A 224 -70.31 120.18 -19.87
C ILE A 224 -71.10 120.26 -21.19
N LYS A 225 -71.42 119.12 -21.82
CA LYS A 225 -72.23 119.08 -23.05
C LYS A 225 -73.62 119.66 -22.82
N THR A 226 -74.27 119.32 -21.72
CA THR A 226 -75.59 119.88 -21.36
C THR A 226 -75.50 121.38 -21.11
N GLN A 227 -74.50 121.87 -20.38
CA GLN A 227 -74.23 123.31 -20.23
C GLN A 227 -74.03 123.99 -21.58
N ASN A 228 -73.22 123.43 -22.48
CA ASN A 228 -73.01 123.95 -23.83
C ASN A 228 -74.28 123.94 -24.68
N ALA A 229 -75.12 122.91 -24.58
CA ALA A 229 -76.40 122.85 -25.28
C ALA A 229 -77.38 123.93 -24.78
N VAL A 230 -77.42 124.19 -23.47
CA VAL A 230 -78.19 125.29 -22.87
C VAL A 230 -77.67 126.65 -23.36
N LEU A 231 -76.35 126.85 -23.40
CA LEU A 231 -75.73 128.07 -23.93
C LEU A 231 -76.00 128.26 -25.43
N LEU A 232 -75.90 127.20 -26.23
CA LEU A 232 -76.22 127.23 -27.66
C LEU A 232 -77.71 127.47 -27.92
N ALA A 233 -78.61 126.95 -27.08
CA ALA A 233 -80.03 127.26 -27.12
C ALA A 233 -80.30 128.74 -26.77
N ALA A 234 -79.57 129.30 -25.81
CA ALA A 234 -79.60 130.74 -25.51
C ALA A 234 -79.03 131.61 -26.65
N LEU A 235 -78.15 131.05 -27.50
CA LEU A 235 -77.53 131.72 -28.64
C LEU A 235 -78.28 131.52 -29.98
N LYS A 236 -79.29 130.65 -30.06
CA LYS A 236 -80.07 130.42 -31.30
C LYS A 236 -81.27 131.38 -31.40
N PRO A 237 -81.34 132.30 -32.37
CA PRO A 237 -82.44 133.27 -32.47
C PRO A 237 -83.65 132.67 -33.21
N ALA A 238 -84.85 132.86 -32.68
CA ALA A 238 -86.12 132.72 -33.40
C ALA A 238 -87.00 133.93 -33.10
N GLY A 239 -87.28 134.70 -34.16
CA GLY A 239 -87.93 135.98 -34.10
C GLY A 239 -89.44 135.95 -33.81
N HIS A 240 -89.90 137.19 -33.58
CA HIS A 240 -91.25 137.73 -33.61
C HIS A 240 -92.15 137.58 -32.38
N LEU A 241 -91.96 138.54 -31.47
CA LEU A 241 -93.06 139.41 -31.04
C LEU A 241 -93.77 139.98 -32.27
N LYS A 242 -95.08 139.76 -32.37
CA LYS A 242 -95.97 140.55 -33.22
C LYS A 242 -97.25 140.86 -32.47
N ARG A 243 -97.69 142.11 -32.67
CA ARG A 243 -99.00 142.73 -32.46
C ARG A 243 -99.20 143.36 -31.08
N THR A 244 -99.63 144.61 -30.95
CA THR A 244 -100.32 145.51 -31.90
C THR A 244 -100.45 146.89 -31.26
N GLN A 245 -100.39 147.96 -32.04
CA GLN A 245 -101.17 149.16 -31.77
C GLN A 245 -101.92 149.56 -33.05
N LYS A 246 -103.16 149.96 -32.85
CA LYS A 246 -104.13 150.47 -33.80
C LYS A 246 -104.53 151.85 -33.26
N ALA A 247 -104.68 152.82 -34.15
CA ALA A 247 -104.78 154.28 -33.92
C ALA A 247 -103.41 154.97 -33.74
#